data_AF-A0A534PZZ5-F1
#
_entry.id   AF-A0A534PZZ5-F1
#
_cell.length_a   1.000
_cell.length_b   1.000
_cell.length_c   1.000
_cell.angle_alpha   90.00
_cell.angle_beta   90.00
_cell.angle_gamma   90.00
#
_symmetry.space_group_name_H-M   'P 1'
#
loop_
_entity.id
_entity.type
_entity.pdbx_description
1 polymer ?
#
loop_
_entity_poly.entity_id
_entity_poly.type
_entity_poly.pdbx_seq_one_letter_code
_entity_poly.pdbx_strand_id
1 'polypeptide(L)'
;MPAHRYPRATEHVPEMIAMIEALLANGHAYLASGNVYFDVRSFPRYGALSGNTLAELEAGASGRVEERSEKRHPADFALWKRDPKHLMQWDSPFGRGFPGWHIECSAMSRKYLGDTLDIHTGGPDNKFPHHECEIAQSESVTGKPFVRHWIHCGWLEIGGEKMSKRAGALFTIPELIAKGYSGADLRLYLLRTHYRSPLPFDLSLLDEGAKTRAKLDHFVHYEMAERPEGPDDPAVARAIDTARRDFAAALEDDLNTSVALAVIHAFMTAVNRAEPRRADAQRAVAAMREFDRIFGALSDAPARGAGDAEIDALVAERDAARAARNWARADQIRNELASRGIELLDSTTGTRWRRK
;
A
#
# COMPACT_ATOMS: atom_id res chain seq x y z
N MET A 1 10.03 3.08 4.96
CA MET A 1 10.58 2.87 6.31
C MET A 1 10.16 1.48 6.80
N PRO A 2 11.03 0.71 7.47
CA PRO A 2 10.64 -0.55 8.10
C PRO A 2 9.77 -0.30 9.34
N ALA A 3 9.02 -1.31 9.77
CA ALA A 3 8.33 -1.27 11.06
C ALA A 3 9.35 -1.23 12.21
N HIS A 4 9.01 -0.54 13.30
CA HIS A 4 9.86 -0.50 14.51
C HIS A 4 10.04 -1.88 15.15
N ARG A 5 9.05 -2.78 14.97
CA ARG A 5 9.06 -4.16 15.48
C ARG A 5 8.39 -5.10 14.48
N TYR A 6 8.92 -6.31 14.37
CA TYR A 6 8.34 -7.44 13.62
C TYR A 6 8.19 -8.65 14.57
N PRO A 7 7.23 -8.62 15.52
CA PRO A 7 7.10 -9.68 16.50
C PRO A 7 6.66 -10.99 15.84
N ARG A 8 7.21 -12.11 16.29
CA ARG A 8 6.81 -13.45 15.85
C ARG A 8 5.89 -14.07 16.88
N ALA A 9 4.75 -14.62 16.46
CA ALA A 9 3.81 -15.30 17.35
C ALA A 9 4.48 -16.39 18.20
N THR A 10 5.40 -17.15 17.59
CA THR A 10 6.15 -18.23 18.25
C THR A 10 7.01 -17.77 19.43
N GLU A 11 7.39 -16.50 19.48
CA GLU A 11 8.19 -15.90 20.56
C GLU A 11 7.32 -15.27 21.66
N HIS A 12 6.00 -15.30 21.50
CA HIS A 12 5.03 -14.61 22.36
C HIS A 12 3.96 -15.54 22.95
N VAL A 13 4.20 -16.85 22.89
CA VAL A 13 3.29 -17.85 23.45
C VAL A 13 3.06 -17.67 24.95
N PRO A 14 4.06 -17.30 25.79
CA PRO A 14 3.82 -17.00 27.20
C PRO A 14 2.79 -15.88 27.41
N GLU A 15 2.85 -14.80 26.63
CA GLU A 15 1.89 -13.69 26.72
C GLU A 15 0.50 -14.11 26.25
N MET A 16 0.41 -14.97 25.23
CA MET A 16 -0.87 -15.54 24.80
C MET A 16 -1.47 -16.41 25.89
N ILE A 17 -0.68 -17.28 26.53
CA ILE A 17 -1.14 -18.13 27.64
C ILE A 17 -1.65 -17.25 28.79
N ALA A 18 -0.87 -16.25 29.22
CA ALA A 18 -1.26 -15.35 30.31
C ALA A 18 -2.58 -14.60 30.00
N MET A 19 -2.77 -14.18 28.74
CA MET A 19 -4.02 -13.54 28.32
C MET A 19 -5.21 -14.51 28.36
N ILE A 20 -5.00 -15.77 27.98
CA ILE A 20 -6.03 -16.82 28.04
C ILE A 20 -6.41 -17.13 29.49
N GLU A 21 -5.42 -17.22 30.39
CA GLU A 21 -5.68 -17.41 31.82
C GLU A 21 -6.52 -16.26 32.40
N ALA A 22 -6.22 -15.01 32.04
CA ALA A 22 -7.03 -13.86 32.45
C ALA A 22 -8.46 -13.93 31.91
N LEU A 23 -8.64 -14.31 30.64
CA LEU A 23 -9.97 -14.50 30.04
C LEU A 23 -10.78 -15.60 30.73
N LEU A 24 -10.12 -16.71 31.11
CA LEU A 24 -10.74 -17.79 31.89
C LEU A 24 -11.15 -17.30 33.28
N ALA A 25 -10.25 -16.61 33.98
CA ALA A 25 -10.50 -16.08 35.32
C ALA A 25 -11.63 -15.04 35.34
N ASN A 26 -11.75 -14.23 34.29
CA ASN A 26 -12.80 -13.21 34.15
C ASN A 26 -14.14 -13.76 33.62
N GLY A 27 -14.25 -15.07 33.35
CA GLY A 27 -15.48 -15.69 32.87
C GLY A 27 -15.80 -15.43 31.39
N HIS A 28 -14.81 -15.01 30.60
CA HIS A 28 -14.95 -14.76 29.16
C HIS A 28 -14.50 -15.93 28.28
N ALA A 29 -13.90 -16.96 28.87
CA ALA A 29 -13.44 -18.16 28.18
C ALA A 29 -13.84 -19.44 28.92
N TYR A 30 -13.79 -20.58 28.22
CA TYR A 30 -14.04 -21.89 28.80
C TYR A 30 -13.22 -22.99 28.11
N LEU A 31 -12.95 -24.06 28.84
CA LEU A 31 -12.32 -25.27 28.33
C LEU A 31 -13.38 -26.23 27.76
N ALA A 32 -13.12 -26.82 26.59
CA ALA A 32 -13.90 -27.89 26.01
C ALA A 32 -12.99 -28.86 25.25
N SER A 33 -13.03 -30.15 25.59
CA SER A 33 -12.22 -31.23 24.98
C SER A 33 -10.72 -30.96 24.84
N GLY A 34 -10.13 -30.15 25.74
CA GLY A 34 -8.72 -29.76 25.70
C GLY A 34 -8.42 -28.53 24.83
N ASN A 35 -9.42 -27.92 24.20
CA ASN A 35 -9.37 -26.61 23.59
C ASN A 35 -9.85 -25.54 24.58
N VAL A 36 -9.43 -24.29 24.36
CA VAL A 36 -9.98 -23.13 25.08
C VAL A 36 -10.70 -22.23 24.08
N TYR A 37 -11.95 -21.87 24.36
CA TYR A 37 -12.77 -21.01 23.53
C TYR A 37 -13.13 -19.71 24.26
N PHE A 38 -13.28 -18.63 23.52
CA PHE A 38 -13.93 -17.40 23.99
C PHE A 38 -15.44 -17.59 23.92
N ASP A 39 -16.19 -17.29 24.99
CA ASP A 39 -17.65 -17.27 24.99
C ASP A 39 -18.12 -15.91 24.47
N VAL A 40 -18.54 -15.83 23.21
CA VAL A 40 -18.91 -14.54 22.61
C VAL A 40 -20.09 -13.86 23.30
N ARG A 41 -20.95 -14.64 23.98
CA ARG A 41 -22.11 -14.10 24.72
C ARG A 41 -21.70 -13.40 26.01
N SER A 42 -20.49 -13.67 26.50
CA SER A 42 -19.92 -12.96 27.66
C SER A 42 -19.49 -11.53 27.32
N PHE A 43 -19.45 -11.15 26.04
CA PHE A 43 -19.07 -9.83 25.58
C PHE A 43 -20.23 -9.18 24.80
N PRO A 44 -21.13 -8.42 25.46
CA PRO A 44 -22.37 -7.94 24.86
C PRO A 44 -22.22 -7.07 23.59
N ARG A 45 -21.04 -6.46 23.37
CA ARG A 45 -20.75 -5.60 22.22
C ARG A 45 -20.09 -6.35 21.06
N TYR A 46 -20.04 -7.68 21.08
CA TYR A 46 -19.45 -8.46 19.99
C TYR A 46 -20.14 -8.15 18.65
N GLY A 47 -19.34 -7.80 17.64
CA GLY A 47 -19.82 -7.39 16.31
C GLY A 47 -19.94 -5.88 16.10
N ALA A 48 -19.67 -5.04 17.11
CA ALA A 48 -19.82 -3.58 17.02
C ALA A 48 -18.94 -2.90 15.95
N LEU A 49 -17.74 -3.42 15.66
CA LEU A 49 -16.89 -2.90 14.58
C LEU A 49 -17.40 -3.39 13.22
N SER A 50 -17.62 -4.70 13.06
CA SER A 50 -17.97 -5.27 11.77
C SER A 50 -19.41 -5.00 11.31
N GLY A 51 -20.35 -4.92 12.24
CA GLY A 51 -21.80 -4.95 12.01
C GLY A 51 -22.41 -6.33 12.25
N ASN A 52 -21.64 -7.42 12.18
CA ASN A 52 -22.13 -8.80 12.34
C ASN A 52 -22.43 -9.11 13.81
N THR A 53 -23.58 -8.67 14.30
CA THR A 53 -24.01 -8.90 15.69
C THR A 53 -24.32 -10.37 15.94
N LEU A 54 -24.33 -10.79 17.21
CA LEU A 54 -24.71 -12.17 17.58
C LEU A 54 -26.10 -12.55 17.04
N ALA A 55 -27.07 -11.63 17.11
CA ALA A 55 -28.42 -11.86 16.59
C ALA A 55 -28.45 -12.13 15.08
N GLU A 56 -27.65 -11.39 14.30
CA GLU A 56 -27.53 -11.59 12.86
C GLU A 56 -26.83 -12.92 12.52
N LEU A 57 -25.78 -13.27 13.28
CA LEU A 57 -25.07 -14.53 13.12
C LEU A 57 -25.98 -15.73 13.41
N GLU A 58 -26.81 -15.66 14.46
CA GLU A 58 -27.79 -16.69 14.81
C GLU A 58 -28.88 -16.82 13.74
N ALA A 59 -29.41 -15.70 13.24
CA ALA A 59 -30.40 -15.68 12.16
C ALA A 59 -29.85 -16.25 10.85
N GLY A 60 -28.58 -15.97 10.51
CA GLY A 60 -27.91 -16.54 9.33
C GLY A 60 -27.55 -18.03 9.47
N ALA A 61 -27.38 -18.50 10.71
CA ALA A 61 -27.06 -19.90 11.02
C ALA A 61 -28.30 -20.81 11.09
N SER A 62 -29.52 -20.25 11.13
CA SER A 62 -30.78 -20.99 11.36
C SER A 62 -31.20 -22.01 10.28
N GLY A 63 -30.33 -22.29 9.30
CA GLY A 63 -30.50 -23.34 8.29
C GLY A 63 -29.34 -24.34 8.18
N ARG A 64 -28.26 -24.18 8.96
CA ARG A 64 -27.10 -25.10 8.96
C ARG A 64 -27.14 -25.95 10.22
N VAL A 65 -27.75 -27.12 10.11
CA VAL A 65 -27.63 -28.18 11.13
C VAL A 65 -26.20 -28.69 11.08
N GLU A 66 -25.32 -28.19 11.95
CA GLU A 66 -24.01 -28.81 12.16
C GLU A 66 -24.07 -29.82 13.31
N GLU A 67 -23.50 -30.99 13.04
CA GLU A 67 -23.09 -32.03 14.00
C GLU A 67 -22.54 -31.42 15.29
N ARG A 68 -22.82 -32.07 16.44
CA ARG A 68 -22.44 -31.66 17.80
C ARG A 68 -21.08 -30.94 17.87
N SER A 69 -21.14 -29.61 17.82
CA SER A 69 -19.99 -28.74 18.07
C SER A 69 -19.70 -28.76 19.57
N GLU A 70 -18.42 -28.86 19.94
CA GLU A 70 -17.98 -28.73 21.34
C GLU A 70 -18.12 -27.29 21.90
N LYS A 71 -18.44 -26.33 21.02
CA LYS A 71 -18.68 -24.94 21.36
C LYS A 71 -20.06 -24.75 21.99
N ARG A 72 -20.13 -23.88 23.00
CA ARG A 72 -21.39 -23.43 23.61
C ARG A 72 -22.21 -22.55 22.66
N HIS A 73 -21.54 -21.80 21.79
CA HIS A 73 -22.18 -20.99 20.77
C HIS A 73 -21.41 -21.11 19.43
N PRO A 74 -22.09 -21.16 18.26
CA PRO A 74 -21.43 -21.36 16.96
C PRO A 74 -20.33 -20.32 16.63
N ALA A 75 -20.55 -19.08 17.06
CA ALA A 75 -19.60 -17.98 16.87
C ALA A 75 -18.44 -17.95 17.89
N ASP A 76 -18.42 -18.85 18.88
CA ASP A 76 -17.27 -18.99 19.78
C ASP A 76 -16.01 -19.33 18.97
N PHE A 77 -14.89 -18.68 19.32
CA PHE A 77 -13.63 -18.85 18.62
C PHE A 77 -12.55 -19.37 19.54
N ALA A 78 -11.64 -20.17 18.98
CA ALA A 78 -10.58 -20.80 19.75
C ALA A 78 -9.53 -19.77 20.17
N LEU A 79 -9.19 -19.79 21.45
CA LEU A 79 -8.06 -19.09 22.05
C LEU A 79 -6.83 -20.01 22.11
N TRP A 80 -7.06 -21.30 22.41
CA TRP A 80 -6.05 -22.35 22.38
C TRP A 80 -6.63 -23.61 21.75
N LYS A 81 -5.81 -24.31 20.97
CA LYS A 81 -6.19 -25.53 20.26
C LYS A 81 -5.29 -26.68 20.64
N ARG A 82 -5.90 -27.84 20.88
CA ARG A 82 -5.22 -29.13 21.03
C ARG A 82 -5.42 -29.95 19.76
N ASP A 83 -4.35 -30.11 19.00
CA ASP A 83 -4.28 -31.07 17.89
C ASP A 83 -2.94 -31.81 17.96
N PRO A 84 -2.93 -33.10 18.32
CA PRO A 84 -1.71 -33.89 18.36
C PRO A 84 -0.95 -33.96 17.03
N LYS A 85 -1.63 -33.73 15.89
CA LYS A 85 -1.01 -33.73 14.55
C LYS A 85 -0.34 -32.39 14.21
N HIS A 86 -0.62 -31.33 14.95
CA HIS A 86 0.01 -30.03 14.72
C HIS A 86 1.48 -30.08 15.11
N LEU A 87 2.37 -29.61 14.24
CA LEU A 87 3.82 -29.75 14.45
C LEU A 87 4.34 -28.86 15.58
N MET A 88 3.93 -27.60 15.60
CA MET A 88 4.37 -26.63 16.61
C MET A 88 3.39 -26.63 17.77
N GLN A 89 3.83 -27.10 18.93
CA GLN A 89 3.03 -27.17 20.15
C GLN A 89 3.85 -26.74 21.35
N TRP A 90 3.18 -26.13 22.32
CA TRP A 90 3.75 -25.65 23.57
C TRP A 90 2.96 -26.23 24.74
N ASP A 91 3.64 -26.38 25.88
CA ASP A 91 2.99 -26.75 27.12
C ASP A 91 2.27 -25.53 27.70
N SER A 92 1.13 -25.77 28.34
CA SER A 92 0.30 -24.72 28.95
C SER A 92 -0.53 -25.28 30.10
N PRO A 93 -1.10 -24.42 30.96
CA PRO A 93 -2.00 -24.83 32.05
C PRO A 93 -3.27 -25.57 31.59
N PHE A 94 -3.68 -25.39 30.33
CA PHE A 94 -4.83 -26.05 29.72
C PHE A 94 -4.43 -27.21 28.79
N GLY A 95 -3.17 -27.66 28.87
CA GLY A 95 -2.63 -28.80 28.14
C GLY A 95 -1.81 -28.43 26.90
N ARG A 96 -1.07 -29.41 26.39
CA ARG A 96 -0.19 -29.20 25.22
C ARG A 96 -1.02 -28.87 23.97
N GLY A 97 -0.64 -27.80 23.27
CA GLY A 97 -1.36 -27.31 22.09
C GLY A 97 -0.72 -26.07 21.48
N PHE A 98 -1.51 -25.23 20.80
CA PHE A 98 -1.04 -24.04 20.11
C PHE A 98 -2.09 -22.92 20.14
N PRO A 99 -1.68 -21.65 20.01
CA PRO A 99 -2.62 -20.51 20.06
C PRO A 99 -3.61 -20.52 18.90
N GLY A 100 -4.81 -20.01 19.15
CA GLY A 100 -5.76 -19.66 18.10
C GLY A 100 -5.36 -18.36 17.40
N TRP A 101 -5.60 -18.25 16.10
CA TRP A 101 -5.13 -17.13 15.27
C TRP A 101 -5.37 -15.72 15.85
N HIS A 102 -6.52 -15.47 16.49
CA HIS A 102 -6.87 -14.14 16.99
C HIS A 102 -6.08 -13.71 18.23
N ILE A 103 -5.72 -14.65 19.13
CA ILE A 103 -5.06 -14.30 20.41
C ILE A 103 -3.65 -13.74 20.19
N GLU A 104 -3.03 -14.10 19.07
CA GLU A 104 -1.68 -13.69 18.72
C GLU A 104 -1.57 -12.16 18.63
N CYS A 105 -2.45 -11.54 17.83
CA CYS A 105 -2.46 -10.10 17.61
C CYS A 105 -2.79 -9.33 18.89
N SER A 106 -3.80 -9.76 19.64
CA SER A 106 -4.17 -9.15 20.93
C SER A 106 -3.03 -9.17 21.95
N ALA A 107 -2.38 -10.32 22.14
CA ALA A 107 -1.30 -10.46 23.11
C ALA A 107 -0.05 -9.66 22.69
N MET A 108 0.35 -9.78 21.42
CA MET A 108 1.55 -9.09 20.93
C MET A 108 1.37 -7.58 20.88
N SER A 109 0.25 -7.08 20.35
CA SER A 109 0.00 -5.63 20.27
C SER A 109 -0.02 -5.00 21.66
N ARG A 110 -0.70 -5.61 22.63
CA ARG A 110 -0.73 -5.11 24.01
C ARG A 110 0.63 -5.08 24.68
N LYS A 111 1.48 -6.09 24.45
CA LYS A 111 2.85 -6.13 24.98
C LYS A 111 3.68 -4.92 24.52
N TYR A 112 3.53 -4.52 23.26
CA TYR A 112 4.38 -3.48 22.66
C TYR A 112 3.77 -2.08 22.69
N LEU A 113 2.44 -1.97 22.68
CA LEU A 113 1.72 -0.69 22.49
C LEU A 113 0.82 -0.33 23.67
N GLY A 114 0.68 -1.22 24.67
CA GLY A 114 -0.18 -1.02 25.84
C GLY A 114 -1.62 -1.47 25.62
N ASP A 115 -2.48 -1.26 26.63
CA ASP A 115 -3.85 -1.77 26.62
C ASP A 115 -4.78 -1.06 25.61
N THR A 116 -4.44 0.14 25.17
CA THR A 116 -5.22 0.93 24.20
C THR A 116 -4.30 1.48 23.11
N LEU A 117 -4.56 1.11 21.86
CA LEU A 117 -3.85 1.58 20.69
C LEU A 117 -4.53 2.82 20.10
N ASP A 118 -3.74 3.70 19.49
CA ASP A 118 -4.28 4.83 18.72
C ASP A 118 -4.87 4.37 17.39
N ILE A 119 -4.11 3.60 16.62
CA ILE A 119 -4.49 3.14 15.28
C ILE A 119 -4.21 1.64 15.14
N HIS A 120 -5.16 0.89 14.60
CA HIS A 120 -4.98 -0.50 14.18
C HIS A 120 -5.46 -0.70 12.74
N THR A 121 -4.63 -1.31 11.91
CA THR A 121 -4.85 -1.43 10.46
C THR A 121 -5.06 -2.88 10.02
N GLY A 122 -5.82 -3.13 8.95
CA GLY A 122 -5.90 -4.44 8.32
C GLY A 122 -6.56 -4.40 6.93
N GLY A 123 -6.71 -5.56 6.30
CA GLY A 123 -7.54 -5.70 5.09
C GLY A 123 -9.03 -5.85 5.45
N PRO A 124 -9.96 -5.79 4.48
CA PRO A 124 -11.39 -5.86 4.79
C PRO A 124 -11.79 -7.18 5.46
N ASP A 125 -11.15 -8.31 5.11
CA ASP A 125 -11.39 -9.61 5.76
C ASP A 125 -11.01 -9.59 7.25
N ASN A 126 -10.08 -8.74 7.65
CA ASN A 126 -9.68 -8.69 9.04
C ASN A 126 -10.78 -8.05 9.90
N LYS A 127 -11.66 -7.21 9.33
CA LYS A 127 -12.76 -6.60 10.06
C LYS A 127 -13.62 -7.65 10.77
N PHE A 128 -13.95 -8.76 10.10
CA PHE A 128 -14.62 -9.90 10.71
C PHE A 128 -14.10 -11.24 10.16
N PRO A 129 -13.79 -12.23 11.02
CA PRO A 129 -13.95 -12.17 12.48
C PRO A 129 -12.75 -11.56 13.20
N HIS A 130 -11.61 -11.32 12.53
CA HIS A 130 -10.32 -11.19 13.21
C HIS A 130 -10.23 -10.03 14.22
N HIS A 131 -10.43 -8.79 13.78
CA HIS A 131 -10.37 -7.60 14.63
C HIS A 131 -11.52 -7.57 15.65
N GLU A 132 -12.67 -8.16 15.31
CA GLU A 132 -13.78 -8.34 16.25
C GLU A 132 -13.38 -9.22 17.44
N CYS A 133 -12.70 -10.32 17.16
CA CYS A 133 -12.13 -11.20 18.18
C CYS A 133 -11.04 -10.47 18.98
N GLU A 134 -10.21 -9.64 18.36
CA GLU A 134 -9.17 -8.89 19.06
C GLU A 134 -9.74 -7.86 20.04
N ILE A 135 -10.80 -7.15 19.64
CA ILE A 135 -11.56 -6.26 20.53
C ILE A 135 -12.10 -7.07 21.70
N ALA A 136 -12.84 -8.15 21.43
CA ALA A 136 -13.46 -8.96 22.47
C ALA A 136 -12.42 -9.49 23.47
N GLN A 137 -11.31 -10.04 22.99
CA GLN A 137 -10.21 -10.54 23.83
C GLN A 137 -9.58 -9.42 24.67
N SER A 138 -9.23 -8.29 24.05
CA SER A 138 -8.46 -7.23 24.71
C SER A 138 -9.29 -6.44 25.70
N GLU A 139 -10.54 -6.11 25.35
CA GLU A 139 -11.45 -5.37 26.23
C GLU A 139 -11.95 -6.24 27.40
N SER A 140 -12.15 -7.55 27.19
CA SER A 140 -12.51 -8.48 28.27
C SER A 140 -11.40 -8.70 29.30
N VAL A 141 -10.14 -8.50 28.93
CA VAL A 141 -9.00 -8.58 29.86
C VAL A 141 -8.79 -7.27 30.61
N THR A 142 -8.97 -6.13 29.92
CA THR A 142 -8.53 -4.82 30.43
C THR A 142 -9.65 -3.94 30.96
N GLY A 143 -10.89 -4.16 30.52
CA GLY A 143 -12.03 -3.28 30.77
C GLY A 143 -11.94 -1.91 30.08
N LYS A 144 -10.97 -1.72 29.16
CA LYS A 144 -10.72 -0.45 28.45
C LYS A 144 -10.99 -0.62 26.95
N PRO A 145 -11.33 0.46 26.23
CA PRO A 145 -11.35 0.43 24.76
C PRO A 145 -10.01 -0.02 24.18
N PHE A 146 -10.02 -0.99 23.27
CA PHE A 146 -8.78 -1.56 22.72
C PHE A 146 -8.10 -0.65 21.68
N VAL A 147 -8.86 -0.06 20.77
CA VAL A 147 -8.33 0.78 19.67
C VAL A 147 -9.20 2.01 19.47
N ARG A 148 -8.59 3.18 19.28
CA ARG A 148 -9.31 4.44 19.00
C ARG A 148 -9.74 4.55 17.54
N HIS A 149 -8.87 4.21 16.59
CA HIS A 149 -9.14 4.29 15.16
C HIS A 149 -8.79 2.99 14.43
N TRP A 150 -9.79 2.41 13.77
CA TRP A 150 -9.63 1.26 12.89
C TRP A 150 -9.53 1.70 11.44
N ILE A 151 -8.50 1.24 10.74
CA ILE A 151 -8.23 1.60 9.35
C ILE A 151 -8.19 0.32 8.49
N HIS A 152 -9.18 0.16 7.61
CA HIS A 152 -9.25 -0.99 6.70
C HIS A 152 -9.07 -0.56 5.26
N CYS A 153 -8.10 -1.14 4.56
CA CYS A 153 -7.91 -0.89 3.12
C CYS A 153 -8.96 -1.63 2.29
N GLY A 154 -9.24 -1.19 1.05
CA GLY A 154 -10.10 -1.87 0.10
C GLY A 154 -9.47 -3.11 -0.52
N TRP A 155 -10.27 -3.87 -1.28
CA TRP A 155 -9.79 -5.06 -2.00
C TRP A 155 -8.97 -4.70 -3.22
N LEU A 156 -8.00 -5.55 -3.55
CA LEU A 156 -7.56 -5.70 -4.94
C LEU A 156 -8.56 -6.60 -5.66
N GLU A 157 -9.05 -6.17 -6.82
CA GLU A 157 -10.06 -6.89 -7.59
C GLU A 157 -9.54 -7.29 -8.97
N ILE A 158 -9.91 -8.46 -9.47
CA ILE A 158 -9.69 -8.89 -10.85
C ILE A 158 -11.03 -9.28 -11.43
N GLY A 159 -11.42 -8.67 -12.56
CA GLY A 159 -12.70 -8.95 -13.20
C GLY A 159 -13.92 -8.60 -12.32
N GLY A 160 -13.77 -7.64 -11.40
CA GLY A 160 -14.83 -7.23 -10.46
C GLY A 160 -15.00 -8.14 -9.25
N GLU A 161 -14.15 -9.16 -9.09
CA GLU A 161 -14.11 -10.01 -7.90
C GLU A 161 -12.81 -9.82 -7.13
N LYS A 162 -12.84 -10.08 -5.82
CA LYS A 162 -11.64 -10.07 -4.98
C LYS A 162 -10.54 -10.97 -5.56
N MET A 163 -9.34 -10.41 -5.71
CA MET A 163 -8.16 -11.16 -6.12
C MET A 163 -7.90 -12.31 -5.13
N SER A 164 -8.02 -13.53 -5.62
CA SER A 164 -7.81 -14.74 -4.84
C SER A 164 -7.26 -15.85 -5.75
N LYS A 165 -6.61 -16.85 -5.15
CA LYS A 165 -6.13 -18.03 -5.90
C LYS A 165 -7.25 -18.74 -6.68
N ARG A 166 -8.51 -18.62 -6.23
CA ARG A 166 -9.68 -19.26 -6.85
C ARG A 166 -10.26 -18.46 -8.02
N ALA A 167 -10.12 -17.13 -8.01
CA ALA A 167 -10.66 -16.25 -9.05
C ALA A 167 -9.78 -16.14 -10.32
N GLY A 168 -8.68 -16.89 -10.40
CA GLY A 168 -8.04 -17.19 -11.69
C GLY A 168 -6.85 -16.32 -12.14
N ALA A 169 -6.34 -15.38 -11.34
CA ALA A 169 -5.09 -14.68 -11.67
C ALA A 169 -4.44 -14.03 -10.43
N LEU A 170 -3.80 -14.81 -9.56
CA LEU A 170 -2.94 -14.22 -8.52
C LEU A 170 -1.61 -13.83 -9.15
N PHE A 171 -1.24 -12.55 -9.07
CA PHE A 171 0.10 -12.08 -9.44
C PHE A 171 0.94 -11.91 -8.18
N THR A 172 2.08 -12.58 -8.14
CA THR A 172 3.08 -12.37 -7.10
C THR A 172 4.02 -11.22 -7.49
N ILE A 173 4.62 -10.58 -6.48
CA ILE A 173 5.61 -9.53 -6.71
C ILE A 173 6.77 -10.03 -7.62
N PRO A 174 7.37 -11.22 -7.39
CA PRO A 174 8.41 -11.73 -8.29
C PRO A 174 7.97 -11.90 -9.74
N GLU A 175 6.72 -12.34 -10.00
CA GLU A 175 6.20 -12.46 -11.35
C GLU A 175 6.04 -11.11 -12.04
N LEU A 176 5.58 -10.08 -11.30
CA LEU A 176 5.48 -8.72 -11.84
C LEU A 176 6.87 -8.14 -12.12
N ILE A 177 7.85 -8.39 -11.25
CA ILE A 177 9.25 -8.00 -11.49
C ILE A 177 9.81 -8.69 -12.74
N ALA A 178 9.56 -10.00 -12.91
CA ALA A 178 9.99 -10.74 -14.09
C ALA A 178 9.34 -10.24 -15.39
N LYS A 179 8.18 -9.57 -15.31
CA LYS A 179 7.50 -8.91 -16.42
C LYS A 179 8.05 -7.50 -16.74
N GLY A 180 9.04 -7.02 -15.98
CA GLY A 180 9.69 -5.73 -16.22
C GLY A 180 9.16 -4.58 -15.35
N TYR A 181 8.18 -4.83 -14.48
CA TYR A 181 7.71 -3.81 -13.54
C TYR A 181 8.66 -3.68 -12.34
N SER A 182 8.88 -2.47 -11.87
CA SER A 182 9.58 -2.23 -10.62
C SER A 182 8.61 -2.08 -9.45
N GLY A 183 9.14 -2.20 -8.23
CA GLY A 183 8.33 -1.94 -7.02
C GLY A 183 7.75 -0.53 -6.95
N ALA A 184 8.41 0.46 -7.57
CA ALA A 184 7.91 1.83 -7.63
C ALA A 184 6.72 2.00 -8.60
N ASP A 185 6.70 1.22 -9.69
CA ASP A 185 5.55 1.21 -10.62
C ASP A 185 4.31 0.64 -9.93
N LEU A 186 4.49 -0.49 -9.24
CA LEU A 186 3.45 -1.11 -8.41
C LEU A 186 2.96 -0.13 -7.33
N ARG A 187 3.88 0.58 -6.68
CA ARG A 187 3.55 1.53 -5.61
C ARG A 187 2.68 2.68 -6.09
N LEU A 188 3.03 3.32 -7.22
CA LEU A 188 2.19 4.38 -7.78
C LEU A 188 0.84 3.87 -8.26
N TYR A 189 0.83 2.69 -8.87
CA TYR A 189 -0.43 2.04 -9.24
C TYR A 189 -1.33 1.81 -8.01
N LEU A 190 -0.78 1.33 -6.88
CA LEU A 190 -1.57 1.12 -5.65
C LEU A 190 -2.07 2.44 -5.03
N LEU A 191 -1.33 3.54 -5.18
CA LEU A 191 -1.66 4.85 -4.61
C LEU A 191 -2.62 5.69 -5.48
N ARG A 192 -2.96 5.21 -6.68
CA ARG A 192 -3.83 5.94 -7.64
C ARG A 192 -5.28 6.09 -7.16
N THR A 193 -5.70 5.22 -6.25
CA THR A 193 -7.06 5.13 -5.72
C THR A 193 -7.01 5.31 -4.21
N HIS A 194 -8.06 5.93 -3.64
CA HIS A 194 -8.19 6.06 -2.18
C HIS A 194 -8.09 4.69 -1.49
N TYR A 195 -7.34 4.60 -0.39
CA TYR A 195 -7.00 3.31 0.22
C TYR A 195 -8.22 2.48 0.66
N ARG A 196 -9.37 3.12 0.91
CA ARG A 196 -10.65 2.48 1.32
C ARG A 196 -11.46 1.94 0.16
N SER A 197 -11.16 2.34 -1.08
CA SER A 197 -11.92 1.92 -2.25
C SER A 197 -11.32 0.62 -2.81
N PRO A 198 -12.15 -0.26 -3.40
CA PRO A 198 -11.63 -1.36 -4.20
C PRO A 198 -10.75 -0.84 -5.33
N LEU A 199 -9.66 -1.54 -5.60
CA LEU A 199 -8.71 -1.23 -6.66
C LEU A 199 -8.71 -2.34 -7.71
N PRO A 200 -9.28 -2.09 -8.90
CA PRO A 200 -9.21 -3.01 -10.02
C PRO A 200 -7.76 -3.25 -10.46
N PHE A 201 -7.40 -4.50 -10.67
CA PHE A 201 -6.10 -4.97 -11.09
C PHE A 201 -6.16 -5.66 -12.44
N ASP A 202 -5.40 -5.11 -13.38
CA ASP A 202 -4.94 -5.79 -14.58
C ASP A 202 -3.59 -5.17 -15.01
N LEU A 203 -2.90 -5.83 -15.93
CA LEU A 203 -1.57 -5.37 -16.38
C LEU A 203 -1.64 -4.03 -17.10
N SER A 204 -2.74 -3.70 -17.78
CA SER A 204 -2.88 -2.41 -18.48
C SER A 204 -3.00 -1.23 -17.52
N LEU A 205 -3.69 -1.41 -16.39
CA LEU A 205 -3.76 -0.42 -15.32
C LEU A 205 -2.41 -0.26 -14.61
N LEU A 206 -1.62 -1.34 -14.51
CA LEU A 206 -0.26 -1.27 -14.00
C LEU A 206 0.68 -0.54 -14.98
N ASP A 207 0.53 -0.76 -16.29
CA ASP A 207 1.23 -0.01 -17.34
C ASP A 207 0.94 1.50 -17.26
N GLU A 208 -0.30 1.90 -16.95
CA GLU A 208 -0.66 3.30 -16.70
C GLU A 208 0.09 3.88 -15.48
N GLY A 209 0.23 3.08 -14.41
CA GLY A 209 1.02 3.43 -13.23
C GLY A 209 2.49 3.65 -13.58
N ALA A 210 3.09 2.73 -14.35
CA ALA A 210 4.46 2.83 -14.83
C ALA A 210 4.68 4.08 -15.72
N LYS A 211 3.76 4.36 -16.64
CA LYS A 211 3.79 5.58 -17.48
C LYS A 211 3.70 6.85 -16.63
N THR A 212 2.87 6.83 -15.59
CA THR A 212 2.74 7.96 -14.66
C THR A 212 4.06 8.23 -13.95
N ARG A 213 4.70 7.18 -13.42
CA ARG A 213 6.03 7.27 -12.82
C ARG A 213 7.07 7.82 -13.80
N ALA A 214 7.10 7.30 -15.02
CA ALA A 214 8.06 7.73 -16.05
C ALA A 214 7.93 9.24 -16.33
N LYS A 215 6.71 9.80 -16.29
CA LYS A 215 6.50 11.25 -16.40
C LYS A 215 7.06 12.02 -15.20
N LEU A 216 6.92 11.51 -13.98
CA LEU A 216 7.49 12.15 -12.78
C LEU A 216 9.02 12.15 -12.86
N ASP A 217 9.62 11.01 -13.21
CA ASP A 217 11.06 10.89 -13.43
C ASP A 217 11.53 11.81 -14.57
N HIS A 218 10.77 11.90 -15.66
CA HIS A 218 11.10 12.78 -16.78
C HIS A 218 11.15 14.25 -16.35
N PHE A 219 10.15 14.71 -15.60
CA PHE A 219 10.09 16.06 -15.07
C PHE A 219 11.33 16.38 -14.21
N VAL A 220 11.65 15.52 -13.24
CA VAL A 220 12.74 15.73 -12.29
C VAL A 220 14.11 15.67 -12.96
N HIS A 221 14.35 14.63 -13.75
CA HIS A 221 15.69 14.27 -14.21
C HIS A 221 16.09 14.86 -15.57
N TYR A 222 15.11 15.31 -16.35
CA TYR A 222 15.35 15.83 -17.70
C TYR A 222 14.80 17.24 -17.85
N GLU A 223 13.50 17.44 -17.64
CA GLU A 223 12.88 18.76 -17.89
C GLU A 223 13.45 19.85 -16.97
N MET A 224 13.68 19.53 -15.70
CA MET A 224 14.22 20.49 -14.72
C MET A 224 15.75 20.55 -14.70
N ALA A 225 16.45 19.49 -15.13
CA ALA A 225 17.91 19.41 -15.06
C ALA A 225 18.62 20.37 -16.03
N GLU A 226 18.04 20.61 -17.21
CA GLU A 226 18.67 21.36 -18.30
C GLU A 226 18.10 22.78 -18.48
N ARG A 227 17.61 23.40 -17.40
CA ARG A 227 17.09 24.77 -17.48
C ARG A 227 18.22 25.80 -17.57
N PRO A 228 18.07 26.84 -18.42
CA PRO A 228 19.08 27.88 -18.58
C PRO A 228 19.19 28.75 -17.33
N GLU A 229 20.32 29.41 -17.18
CA GLU A 229 20.50 30.48 -16.19
C GLU A 229 19.55 31.65 -16.49
N GLY A 230 19.15 32.36 -15.44
CA GLY A 230 18.31 33.54 -15.56
C GLY A 230 17.62 33.91 -14.25
N PRO A 231 16.88 35.02 -14.23
CA PRO A 231 16.15 35.45 -13.05
C PRO A 231 15.00 34.50 -12.74
N ASP A 232 14.71 34.34 -11.45
CA ASP A 232 13.59 33.55 -10.96
C ASP A 232 12.24 34.12 -11.40
N ASP A 233 11.27 33.24 -11.68
CA ASP A 233 9.88 33.60 -11.93
C ASP A 233 9.04 33.41 -10.65
N PRO A 234 8.43 34.48 -10.09
CA PRO A 234 7.52 34.39 -8.96
C PRO A 234 6.35 33.39 -9.14
N ALA A 235 5.99 33.05 -10.38
CA ALA A 235 4.99 32.02 -10.68
C ALA A 235 5.42 30.63 -10.22
N VAL A 236 6.72 30.30 -10.30
CA VAL A 236 7.24 29.01 -9.82
C VAL A 236 7.14 28.92 -8.31
N ALA A 237 7.54 29.97 -7.59
CA ALA A 237 7.40 30.04 -6.14
C ALA A 237 5.94 29.86 -5.69
N ARG A 238 5.00 30.57 -6.33
CA ARG A 238 3.56 30.42 -6.05
C ARG A 238 3.06 29.00 -6.36
N ALA A 239 3.54 28.37 -7.43
CA ALA A 239 3.17 27.01 -7.78
C ALA A 239 3.66 26.00 -6.73
N ILE A 240 4.88 26.17 -6.20
CA ILE A 240 5.42 25.35 -5.12
C ILE A 240 4.58 25.51 -3.84
N ASP A 241 4.30 26.74 -3.42
CA ASP A 241 3.55 26.99 -2.18
C ASP A 241 2.11 26.48 -2.26
N THR A 242 1.48 26.65 -3.42
CA THR A 242 0.14 26.11 -3.69
C THR A 242 0.16 24.59 -3.65
N ALA A 243 1.12 23.95 -4.36
CA ALA A 243 1.23 22.50 -4.38
C ALA A 243 1.47 21.91 -2.98
N ARG A 244 2.35 22.52 -2.17
CA ARG A 244 2.60 22.05 -0.79
C ARG A 244 1.36 22.09 0.08
N ARG A 245 0.62 23.21 0.04
CA ARG A 245 -0.64 23.36 0.77
C ARG A 245 -1.67 22.33 0.32
N ASP A 246 -1.91 22.25 -0.97
CA ASP A 246 -2.99 21.42 -1.52
C ASP A 246 -2.66 19.92 -1.40
N PHE A 247 -1.38 19.56 -1.51
CA PHE A 247 -0.90 18.20 -1.26
C PHE A 247 -1.07 17.79 0.21
N ALA A 248 -0.72 18.68 1.15
CA ALA A 248 -0.94 18.43 2.57
C ALA A 248 -2.43 18.28 2.89
N ALA A 249 -3.27 19.19 2.39
CA ALA A 249 -4.72 19.13 2.58
C ALA A 249 -5.33 17.83 2.02
N ALA A 250 -4.84 17.34 0.86
CA ALA A 250 -5.27 16.07 0.30
C ALA A 250 -4.90 14.87 1.20
N LEU A 251 -3.72 14.87 1.81
CA LEU A 251 -3.31 13.78 2.72
C LEU A 251 -3.97 13.87 4.10
N GLU A 252 -4.28 15.09 4.58
CA GLU A 252 -5.03 15.31 5.82
C GLU A 252 -6.49 14.86 5.70
N ASP A 253 -7.05 14.87 4.49
CA ASP A 253 -8.34 14.27 4.15
C ASP A 253 -8.19 12.74 3.97
N ASP A 254 -8.11 12.00 5.08
CA ASP A 254 -8.12 10.53 5.12
C ASP A 254 -7.06 9.85 4.21
N LEU A 255 -5.86 10.44 4.12
CA LEU A 255 -4.77 9.94 3.27
C LEU A 255 -5.18 9.84 1.78
N ASN A 256 -5.86 10.85 1.25
CA ASN A 256 -6.33 10.84 -0.14
C ASN A 256 -5.19 11.02 -1.17
N THR A 257 -4.49 9.91 -1.42
CA THR A 257 -3.34 9.84 -2.33
C THR A 257 -3.72 10.08 -3.79
N SER A 258 -4.97 9.79 -4.17
CA SER A 258 -5.48 10.05 -5.51
C SER A 258 -5.54 11.55 -5.81
N VAL A 259 -6.06 12.35 -4.87
CA VAL A 259 -6.08 13.82 -4.98
C VAL A 259 -4.66 14.37 -4.87
N ALA A 260 -3.82 13.85 -3.98
CA ALA A 260 -2.42 14.26 -3.86
C ALA A 260 -1.63 14.04 -5.17
N LEU A 261 -1.87 12.94 -5.90
CA LEU A 261 -1.30 12.71 -7.23
C LEU A 261 -1.81 13.72 -8.27
N ALA A 262 -3.08 14.09 -8.23
CA ALA A 262 -3.61 15.14 -9.10
C ALA A 262 -2.93 16.50 -8.85
N VAL A 263 -2.67 16.83 -7.57
CA VAL A 263 -1.90 18.03 -7.19
C VAL A 263 -0.48 18.00 -7.76
N ILE A 264 0.22 16.85 -7.69
CA ILE A 264 1.55 16.68 -8.30
C ILE A 264 1.52 16.96 -9.81
N HIS A 265 0.51 16.45 -10.53
CA HIS A 265 0.38 16.72 -11.96
C HIS A 265 0.10 18.19 -12.26
N ALA A 266 -0.81 18.82 -11.53
CA ALA A 266 -1.10 20.25 -11.68
C ALA A 266 0.13 21.12 -11.40
N PHE A 267 0.92 20.74 -10.39
CA PHE A 267 2.20 21.37 -10.06
C PHE A 267 3.20 21.30 -11.23
N MET A 268 3.42 20.10 -11.80
CA MET A 268 4.31 19.94 -12.95
C MET A 268 3.87 20.82 -14.13
N THR A 269 2.57 20.87 -14.43
CA THR A 269 2.01 21.72 -15.49
C THR A 269 2.25 23.20 -15.22
N ALA A 270 1.99 23.66 -13.98
CA ALA A 270 2.16 25.06 -13.60
C ALA A 270 3.64 25.50 -13.68
N VAL A 271 4.57 24.65 -13.21
CA VAL A 271 6.01 24.89 -13.31
C VAL A 271 6.44 24.95 -14.77
N ASN A 272 6.10 23.95 -15.58
CA ASN A 272 6.50 23.93 -16.99
C ASN A 272 6.00 25.15 -17.78
N ARG A 273 4.78 25.63 -17.49
CA ARG A 273 4.21 26.83 -18.12
C ARG A 273 4.97 28.11 -17.77
N ALA A 274 5.60 28.18 -16.60
CA ALA A 274 6.38 29.33 -16.15
C ALA A 274 7.80 29.36 -16.75
N GLU A 275 8.17 28.39 -17.60
CA GLU A 275 9.49 28.31 -18.24
C GLU A 275 10.66 28.54 -17.26
N PRO A 276 10.78 27.70 -16.20
CA PRO A 276 11.63 28.00 -15.06
C PRO A 276 13.09 28.13 -15.46
N ARG A 277 13.80 29.03 -14.79
CA ARG A 277 15.27 29.11 -14.86
C ARG A 277 15.90 28.09 -13.92
N ARG A 278 17.23 27.96 -13.97
CA ARG A 278 17.96 26.93 -13.23
C ARG A 278 17.62 26.90 -11.73
N ALA A 279 17.62 28.05 -11.05
CA ALA A 279 17.33 28.12 -9.62
C ALA A 279 15.86 27.76 -9.30
N ASP A 280 14.90 28.23 -10.10
CA ASP A 280 13.49 27.80 -10.03
C ASP A 280 13.33 26.29 -10.19
N ALA A 281 14.00 25.70 -11.18
CA ALA A 281 13.93 24.28 -11.49
C ALA A 281 14.48 23.44 -10.33
N GLN A 282 15.59 23.87 -9.72
CA GLN A 282 16.14 23.23 -8.52
C GLN A 282 15.15 23.25 -7.35
N ARG A 283 14.46 24.37 -7.13
CA ARG A 283 13.41 24.46 -6.10
C ARG A 283 12.21 23.58 -6.42
N ALA A 284 11.79 23.51 -7.68
CA ALA A 284 10.70 22.64 -8.10
C ALA A 284 11.05 21.15 -7.91
N VAL A 285 12.28 20.76 -8.22
CA VAL A 285 12.81 19.41 -7.95
C VAL A 285 12.83 19.12 -6.45
N ALA A 286 13.27 20.09 -5.62
CA ALA A 286 13.26 19.92 -4.17
C ALA A 286 11.83 19.70 -3.63
N ALA A 287 10.85 20.47 -4.10
CA ALA A 287 9.44 20.27 -3.75
C ALA A 287 8.91 18.90 -4.21
N MET A 288 9.24 18.47 -5.43
CA MET A 288 8.87 17.14 -5.93
C MET A 288 9.48 16.01 -5.06
N ARG A 289 10.73 16.17 -4.63
CA ARG A 289 11.40 15.23 -3.72
C ARG A 289 10.79 15.23 -2.32
N GLU A 290 10.21 16.34 -1.86
CA GLU A 290 9.43 16.37 -0.62
C GLU A 290 8.18 15.50 -0.73
N PHE A 291 7.40 15.66 -1.81
CA PHE A 291 6.21 14.84 -2.07
C PHE A 291 6.56 13.35 -2.20
N ASP A 292 7.69 13.06 -2.85
CA ASP A 292 8.15 11.69 -3.05
C ASP A 292 8.61 10.98 -1.77
N ARG A 293 8.86 11.70 -0.65
CA ARG A 293 9.07 11.03 0.64
C ARG A 293 7.85 10.22 1.09
N ILE A 294 6.65 10.60 0.63
CA ILE A 294 5.40 9.88 0.87
C ILE A 294 5.18 8.79 -0.19
N PHE A 295 5.32 9.15 -1.47
CA PHE A 295 5.02 8.25 -2.58
C PHE A 295 6.09 7.20 -2.83
N GLY A 296 7.37 7.53 -2.62
CA GLY A 296 8.52 6.61 -2.77
C GLY A 296 8.63 6.02 -4.18
N ALA A 297 8.43 6.86 -5.20
CA ALA A 297 8.25 6.44 -6.58
C ALA A 297 9.28 7.03 -7.55
N LEU A 298 9.90 8.17 -7.23
CA LEU A 298 10.96 8.71 -8.07
C LEU A 298 12.22 7.85 -7.99
N SER A 299 12.93 7.78 -9.11
CA SER A 299 14.23 7.15 -9.18
C SER A 299 15.30 8.07 -8.56
N ASP A 300 16.27 7.49 -7.85
CA ASP A 300 17.37 8.23 -7.21
C ASP A 300 18.38 8.79 -8.21
N ALA A 301 18.52 8.16 -9.38
CA ALA A 301 19.39 8.61 -10.46
C ALA A 301 18.56 9.09 -11.64
N PRO A 302 19.05 10.09 -12.42
CA PRO A 302 18.56 10.25 -13.77
C PRO A 302 18.74 8.90 -14.46
N ALA A 303 17.72 8.43 -15.16
CA ALA A 303 17.81 7.21 -15.95
C ALA A 303 18.73 7.44 -17.17
N ARG A 304 19.97 7.89 -16.96
CA ARG A 304 21.04 7.69 -17.94
C ARG A 304 21.46 6.24 -17.85
N GLY A 305 20.83 5.42 -18.68
CA GLY A 305 21.15 4.02 -18.83
C GLY A 305 22.39 3.84 -19.72
N ALA A 306 22.78 2.58 -19.91
CA ALA A 306 23.68 2.24 -21.00
C ALA A 306 23.01 2.63 -22.34
N GLY A 307 23.71 3.42 -23.16
CA GLY A 307 23.24 3.86 -24.47
C GLY A 307 22.71 5.30 -24.54
N ASP A 308 22.66 6.07 -23.45
CA ASP A 308 22.24 7.48 -23.50
C ASP A 308 23.18 8.35 -24.34
N ALA A 309 24.49 8.16 -24.18
CA ALA A 309 25.48 8.84 -25.02
C ALA A 309 25.35 8.49 -26.50
N GLU A 310 24.86 7.29 -26.81
CA GLU A 310 24.60 6.84 -28.18
C GLU A 310 23.31 7.47 -28.73
N ILE A 311 22.26 7.58 -27.90
CA ILE A 311 21.03 8.29 -28.26
C ILE A 311 21.31 9.78 -28.46
N ASP A 312 22.09 10.40 -27.57
CA ASP A 312 22.52 11.80 -27.71
C ASP A 312 23.33 12.01 -28.99
N ALA A 313 24.22 11.07 -29.33
CA ALA A 313 24.96 11.10 -30.59
C ALA A 313 24.05 11.00 -31.81
N LEU A 314 23.05 10.10 -31.79
CA LEU A 314 22.06 9.97 -32.86
C LEU A 314 21.20 11.23 -32.99
N VAL A 315 20.79 11.85 -31.88
CA VAL A 315 20.04 13.11 -31.87
C VAL A 315 20.87 14.24 -32.49
N ALA A 316 22.14 14.35 -32.10
CA ALA A 316 23.06 15.33 -32.68
C ALA A 316 23.30 15.09 -34.18
N GLU A 317 23.43 13.83 -34.60
CA GLU A 317 23.55 13.47 -36.02
C GLU A 317 22.29 13.83 -36.80
N ARG A 318 21.10 13.59 -36.23
CA ARG A 318 19.83 13.99 -36.82
C ARG A 318 19.74 15.51 -36.99
N ASP A 319 20.13 16.27 -35.97
CA ASP A 319 20.08 17.73 -36.01
C ASP A 319 21.05 18.29 -37.08
N ALA A 320 22.25 17.70 -37.20
CA ALA A 320 23.19 18.00 -38.27
C ALA A 320 22.61 17.65 -39.66
N ALA A 321 21.93 16.50 -39.80
CA ALA A 321 21.27 16.12 -41.04
C ALA A 321 20.14 17.09 -41.43
N ARG A 322 19.34 17.58 -40.46
CA ARG A 322 18.31 18.60 -40.69
C ARG A 322 18.93 19.94 -41.12
N ALA A 323 20.00 20.38 -40.46
CA ALA A 323 20.73 21.60 -40.82
C ALA A 323 21.29 21.52 -42.25
N ALA A 324 21.79 20.34 -42.65
CA ALA A 324 22.25 20.04 -44.00
C ALA A 324 21.11 19.75 -45.02
N ARG A 325 19.84 19.87 -44.61
CA ARG A 325 18.64 19.53 -45.42
C ARG A 325 18.60 18.07 -45.93
N ASN A 326 19.28 17.16 -45.26
CA ASN A 326 19.21 15.72 -45.50
C ASN A 326 18.05 15.10 -44.69
N TRP A 327 16.83 15.29 -45.19
CA TRP A 327 15.60 14.83 -44.53
C TRP A 327 15.51 13.31 -44.43
N ALA A 328 16.02 12.59 -45.44
CA ALA A 328 16.01 11.13 -45.46
C ALA A 328 16.81 10.53 -44.28
N ARG A 329 18.02 11.05 -44.01
CA ARG A 329 18.82 10.60 -42.87
C ARG A 329 18.18 11.01 -41.54
N ALA A 330 17.62 12.20 -41.45
CA ALA A 330 16.94 12.67 -40.24
C ALA A 330 15.72 11.79 -39.88
N ASP A 331 14.95 11.35 -40.87
CA ASP A 331 13.82 10.43 -40.68
C ASP A 331 14.27 9.00 -40.34
N GLN A 332 15.35 8.53 -40.95
CA GLN A 332 15.92 7.23 -40.61
C GLN A 332 16.31 7.16 -39.13
N ILE A 333 17.03 8.18 -38.64
CA ILE A 333 17.44 8.27 -37.23
C ILE A 333 16.22 8.40 -36.31
N ARG A 334 15.20 9.19 -36.69
CA ARG A 334 13.95 9.28 -35.92
C ARG A 334 13.27 7.93 -35.77
N ASN A 335 13.22 7.14 -36.85
CA ASN A 335 12.61 5.81 -36.82
C ASN A 335 13.44 4.79 -36.03
N GLU A 336 14.77 4.88 -36.10
CA GLU A 336 15.70 4.09 -35.29
C GLU A 336 15.55 4.39 -33.80
N LEU A 337 15.47 5.67 -33.43
CA LEU A 337 15.22 6.07 -32.06
C LEU A 337 13.82 5.63 -31.62
N ALA A 338 12.80 5.78 -32.45
CA ALA A 338 11.44 5.33 -32.15
C ALA A 338 11.34 3.81 -31.93
N SER A 339 12.10 2.99 -32.69
CA SER A 339 12.12 1.53 -32.52
C SER A 339 12.82 1.09 -31.23
N ARG A 340 13.74 1.92 -30.71
CA ARG A 340 14.36 1.78 -29.39
C ARG A 340 13.49 2.31 -28.25
N GLY A 341 12.23 2.68 -28.54
CA GLY A 341 11.33 3.29 -27.57
C GLY A 341 11.75 4.71 -27.20
N ILE A 342 12.43 5.45 -28.06
CA ILE A 342 12.81 6.85 -27.83
C ILE A 342 11.90 7.77 -28.65
N GLU A 343 11.25 8.71 -27.99
CA GLU A 343 10.45 9.76 -28.61
C GLU A 343 11.24 11.07 -28.64
N LEU A 344 11.28 11.71 -29.82
CA LEU A 344 11.92 13.00 -30.02
C LEU A 344 10.92 14.15 -29.82
N LEU A 345 11.36 15.19 -29.12
CA LEU A 345 10.62 16.41 -28.79
C LEU A 345 11.38 17.60 -29.36
N ASP A 346 10.98 18.05 -30.54
CA ASP A 346 11.61 19.19 -31.21
C ASP A 346 11.11 20.52 -30.60
N SER A 347 12.03 21.44 -30.32
CA SER A 347 11.74 22.81 -29.85
C SER A 347 12.54 23.86 -30.62
N THR A 348 12.20 25.13 -30.46
CA THR A 348 12.97 26.26 -31.03
C THR A 348 14.40 26.33 -30.49
N THR A 349 14.67 25.73 -29.33
CA THR A 349 15.98 25.68 -28.68
C THR A 349 16.78 24.40 -28.94
N GLY A 350 16.23 23.44 -29.72
CA GLY A 350 16.88 22.17 -30.05
C GLY A 350 15.97 20.94 -29.89
N THR A 351 16.51 19.77 -30.24
CA THR A 351 15.82 18.47 -30.10
C THR A 351 16.09 17.86 -28.73
N ARG A 352 15.05 17.55 -27.97
CA ARG A 352 15.11 16.74 -26.75
C ARG A 352 14.55 15.35 -27.03
N TRP A 353 14.77 14.40 -26.12
CA TRP A 353 14.22 13.06 -26.27
C TRP A 353 13.76 12.48 -24.92
N ARG A 354 12.84 11.52 -24.96
CA ARG A 354 12.40 10.73 -23.81
C ARG A 354 12.27 9.26 -24.18
N ARG A 355 12.48 8.35 -23.21
CA ARG A 355 12.07 6.95 -23.34
C ARG A 355 10.55 6.86 -23.21
N LYS A 356 9.92 6.06 -24.07
CA LYS A 356 8.48 5.76 -24.09
C LYS A 356 8.10 4.81 -22.96
#